data_AF-A0A6H1WCP6-F1
#
_entry.id   AF-A0A6H1WCP6-F1
#
_cell.length_a   1.000
_cell.length_b   1.000
_cell.length_c   1.000
_cell.angle_alpha   90.00
_cell.angle_beta   90.00
_cell.angle_gamma   90.00
#
_symmetry.space_group_name_H-M   'P 1'
#
loop_
_entity.id
_entity.type
_entity.pdbx_description
1 polymer ?
#
loop_
_entity_poly.entity_id
_entity_poly.type
_entity_poly.pdbx_seq_one_letter_code
_entity_poly.pdbx_strand_id
1 'polypeptide(L)'
;MEGGIDAPPPERGKRRSRGARIALAIVALVTVWHIFASFLWIGPPTPLRQVVPGNLLTQYMIPWLGQSWSVFAPEPINGDYDLKVRAILADKDGAEIATEWISTVDAEQKMLVHNLFPPRASNLAVKQASALKGAWDALTPEQQKIAELNYFKGDDWLGRMQAAMNEANGQKNPMVVASYIVQERYTDAYAVQAARAVWGKTVVRVQYMTSRQNIIPFAERNNPNAKLPPLQFATTGWRGLIVMPGQSEEQFAEIFAPLHAKVSKK
;
A
#
# COMPACT_ATOMS: atom_id res chain seq x y z
N MET A 1 -52.15 -78.47 -20.89
CA MET A 1 -52.97 -77.33 -20.42
C MET A 1 -51.99 -76.23 -20.03
N GLU A 2 -51.64 -75.36 -20.97
CA GLU A 2 -50.78 -74.19 -20.72
C GLU A 2 -51.66 -73.04 -20.25
N GLY A 3 -51.46 -72.58 -19.01
CA GLY A 3 -52.05 -71.37 -18.48
C GLY A 3 -51.07 -70.21 -18.64
N GLY A 4 -51.32 -69.34 -19.61
CA GLY A 4 -50.54 -68.11 -19.83
C GLY A 4 -50.71 -67.12 -18.67
N ILE A 5 -49.59 -66.62 -18.16
CA ILE A 5 -49.54 -65.55 -17.16
C ILE A 5 -49.73 -64.22 -17.89
N ASP A 6 -50.91 -63.62 -17.74
CA ASP A 6 -51.18 -62.26 -18.22
C ASP A 6 -50.44 -61.24 -17.34
N ALA A 7 -49.42 -60.59 -17.90
CA ALA A 7 -48.74 -59.49 -17.23
C ALA A 7 -49.66 -58.25 -17.17
N PRO A 8 -49.74 -57.53 -16.04
CA PRO A 8 -50.56 -56.34 -15.94
C PRO A 8 -50.07 -55.25 -16.90
N PRO A 9 -50.98 -54.45 -17.50
CA PRO A 9 -50.61 -53.42 -18.45
C PRO A 9 -49.74 -52.35 -17.77
N PRO A 10 -48.76 -51.76 -18.49
CA PRO A 10 -47.86 -50.76 -17.93
C PRO A 10 -48.65 -49.53 -17.47
N GLU A 11 -48.41 -49.09 -16.23
CA GLU A 11 -49.01 -47.86 -15.69
C GLU A 11 -48.64 -46.66 -16.57
N ARG A 12 -49.66 -46.01 -17.15
CA ARG A 12 -49.47 -44.76 -17.88
C ARG A 12 -49.16 -43.66 -16.88
N GLY A 13 -47.88 -43.30 -16.75
CA GLY A 13 -47.43 -42.21 -15.88
C GLY A 13 -48.27 -40.93 -16.08
N LYS A 14 -48.71 -40.31 -14.98
CA LYS A 14 -49.52 -39.08 -14.99
C LYS A 14 -48.88 -38.03 -15.91
N ARG A 15 -49.58 -37.64 -16.97
CA ARG A 15 -49.16 -36.57 -17.87
C ARG A 15 -48.98 -35.28 -17.05
N ARG A 16 -47.75 -34.74 -17.02
CA ARG A 16 -47.45 -33.44 -16.38
C ARG A 16 -48.44 -32.38 -16.87
N SER A 17 -48.97 -31.57 -15.94
CA SER A 17 -49.90 -30.49 -16.25
C SER A 17 -49.28 -29.51 -17.24
N ARG A 18 -50.11 -28.79 -18.02
CA ARG A 18 -49.62 -27.79 -18.97
C ARG A 18 -48.73 -26.74 -18.28
N GLY A 19 -49.13 -26.30 -17.08
CA GLY A 19 -48.33 -25.39 -16.25
C GLY A 19 -46.95 -25.96 -15.91
N ALA A 20 -46.86 -27.22 -15.52
CA ALA A 20 -45.57 -27.86 -15.22
C ALA A 20 -44.66 -27.96 -16.45
N ARG A 21 -45.22 -28.17 -17.65
CA ARG A 21 -44.45 -28.20 -18.90
C ARG A 21 -43.93 -26.81 -19.29
N ILE A 22 -44.76 -25.79 -19.13
CA ILE A 22 -44.37 -24.40 -19.39
C ILE A 22 -43.27 -23.97 -18.42
N ALA A 23 -43.44 -24.24 -17.12
CA ALA A 23 -42.42 -23.96 -16.11
C ALA A 23 -41.09 -24.64 -16.44
N LEU A 24 -41.12 -25.93 -16.82
CA LEU A 24 -39.92 -26.65 -17.21
C LEU A 24 -39.25 -26.05 -18.46
N ALA A 25 -40.02 -25.64 -19.46
CA ALA A 25 -39.49 -25.00 -20.66
C ALA A 25 -38.80 -23.67 -20.32
N ILE A 26 -39.39 -22.86 -19.44
CA ILE A 26 -38.79 -21.61 -18.97
C ILE A 26 -37.47 -21.89 -18.23
N VAL A 27 -37.47 -22.84 -17.28
CA VAL A 27 -36.25 -23.21 -16.55
C VAL A 27 -35.16 -23.70 -17.48
N ALA A 28 -35.51 -24.52 -18.48
CA ALA A 28 -34.57 -25.00 -19.47
C ALA A 28 -33.96 -23.85 -20.29
N LEU A 29 -34.78 -22.90 -20.76
CA LEU A 29 -34.31 -21.73 -21.51
C LEU A 29 -33.39 -20.84 -20.66
N VAL A 30 -33.75 -20.58 -19.39
CA VAL A 30 -32.90 -19.82 -18.46
C VAL A 30 -31.57 -20.53 -18.22
N THR A 31 -31.58 -21.86 -18.09
CA THR A 31 -30.36 -22.65 -17.89
C THR A 31 -29.45 -22.58 -19.12
N VAL A 32 -30.01 -22.77 -20.32
CA VAL A 32 -29.26 -22.65 -21.59
C VAL A 32 -28.66 -21.25 -21.73
N TRP A 33 -29.44 -20.21 -21.44
CA TRP A 33 -28.96 -18.84 -21.42
C TRP A 33 -27.81 -18.65 -20.43
N HIS A 34 -27.95 -19.14 -19.19
CA HIS A 34 -26.90 -19.01 -18.17
C HIS A 34 -25.59 -19.68 -18.57
N ILE A 35 -25.66 -20.88 -19.16
CA ILE A 35 -24.47 -21.60 -19.66
C ILE A 35 -23.82 -20.82 -20.81
N PHE A 36 -24.62 -20.36 -21.78
CA PHE A 36 -24.13 -19.57 -22.91
C PHE A 36 -23.48 -18.26 -22.46
N ALA A 37 -24.15 -17.50 -21.60
CA ALA A 37 -23.65 -16.27 -21.05
C ALA A 37 -22.35 -16.52 -20.26
N SER A 38 -22.30 -17.60 -19.45
CA SER A 38 -21.11 -17.97 -18.68
C SER A 38 -19.93 -18.23 -19.59
N PHE A 39 -20.13 -18.99 -20.67
CA PHE A 39 -19.10 -19.25 -21.69
C PHE A 39 -18.55 -17.95 -22.29
N LEU A 40 -19.42 -17.00 -22.66
CA LEU A 40 -18.98 -15.69 -23.15
C LEU A 40 -18.23 -14.87 -22.09
N TRP A 41 -18.59 -15.02 -20.81
CA TRP A 41 -18.00 -14.28 -19.70
C TRP A 41 -16.60 -14.76 -19.34
N ILE A 42 -16.36 -16.07 -19.30
CA ILE A 42 -15.03 -16.63 -18.97
C ILE A 42 -14.09 -16.72 -20.18
N GLY A 43 -14.64 -16.72 -21.40
CA GLY A 43 -13.85 -16.87 -22.61
C GLY A 43 -12.91 -15.68 -22.89
N PRO A 44 -11.86 -15.88 -23.72
CA PRO A 44 -11.00 -14.80 -24.17
C PRO A 44 -11.81 -13.74 -24.96
N PRO A 45 -11.34 -12.48 -25.03
CA PRO A 45 -11.99 -11.43 -25.81
C PRO A 45 -12.06 -11.84 -27.28
N THR A 46 -13.26 -12.17 -27.76
CA THR A 46 -13.53 -12.57 -29.15
C THR A 46 -14.78 -11.85 -29.65
N PRO A 47 -14.99 -11.74 -30.98
CA PRO A 47 -16.20 -11.14 -31.55
C PRO A 47 -17.50 -11.81 -31.06
N LEU A 48 -17.44 -13.08 -30.65
CA LEU A 48 -18.59 -13.81 -30.10
C LEU A 48 -19.16 -13.15 -28.82
N ARG A 49 -18.33 -12.43 -28.07
CA ARG A 49 -18.74 -11.68 -26.88
C ARG A 49 -19.65 -10.49 -27.20
N GLN A 50 -19.67 -10.05 -28.47
CA GLN A 50 -20.52 -8.95 -28.96
C GLN A 50 -21.91 -9.44 -29.42
N VAL A 51 -22.17 -10.76 -29.44
CA VAL A 51 -23.49 -11.33 -29.78
C VAL A 51 -24.57 -10.87 -28.80
N VAL A 52 -24.19 -10.61 -27.55
CA VAL A 52 -25.09 -10.00 -26.56
C VAL A 52 -24.92 -8.48 -26.64
N PRO A 53 -25.92 -7.71 -27.09
CA PRO A 53 -25.76 -6.29 -27.34
C PRO A 53 -25.64 -5.49 -26.05
N GLY A 54 -24.85 -4.41 -26.12
CA GLY A 54 -24.67 -3.46 -25.02
C GLY A 54 -24.07 -4.10 -23.77
N ASN A 55 -24.54 -3.67 -22.60
CA ASN A 55 -24.03 -4.10 -21.28
C ASN A 55 -24.83 -5.24 -20.64
N LEU A 56 -25.73 -5.90 -21.39
CA LEU A 56 -26.64 -6.91 -20.83
C LEU A 56 -25.90 -8.13 -20.25
N LEU A 57 -24.84 -8.60 -20.93
CA LEU A 57 -24.01 -9.69 -20.41
C LEU A 57 -23.36 -9.31 -19.08
N THR A 58 -22.81 -8.09 -19.01
CA THR A 58 -22.17 -7.53 -17.81
C THR A 58 -23.17 -7.38 -16.65
N GLN A 59 -24.36 -6.85 -16.91
CA GLN A 59 -25.42 -6.68 -15.90
C GLN A 59 -25.95 -8.01 -15.38
N TYR A 60 -26.06 -9.03 -16.25
CA TYR A 60 -26.47 -10.37 -15.86
C TYR A 60 -25.41 -11.08 -15.02
N MET A 61 -24.12 -10.90 -15.34
CA MET A 61 -23.03 -11.63 -14.69
C MET A 61 -22.50 -10.99 -13.42
N ILE A 62 -22.29 -9.67 -13.39
CA ILE A 62 -21.63 -9.00 -12.26
C ILE A 62 -22.25 -9.31 -10.89
N PRO A 63 -23.59 -9.34 -10.71
CA PRO A 63 -24.20 -9.60 -9.40
C PRO A 63 -23.87 -10.99 -8.82
N TRP A 64 -23.56 -11.97 -9.68
CA TRP A 64 -23.39 -13.38 -9.28
C TRP A 64 -21.97 -13.91 -9.49
N LEU A 65 -21.29 -13.44 -10.53
CA LEU A 65 -20.03 -13.97 -11.08
C LEU A 65 -19.05 -12.84 -11.45
N GLY A 66 -19.01 -11.77 -10.66
CA GLY A 66 -18.04 -10.70 -10.83
C GLY A 66 -16.60 -11.22 -10.78
N GLN A 67 -15.85 -11.04 -11.87
CA GLN A 67 -14.42 -11.38 -11.94
C GLN A 67 -13.60 -10.19 -11.44
N SER A 68 -13.35 -10.12 -10.13
CA SER A 68 -12.41 -9.13 -9.61
C SER A 68 -11.02 -9.73 -9.46
N TRP A 69 -10.10 -9.28 -10.31
CA TRP A 69 -8.67 -9.52 -10.12
C TRP A 69 -8.11 -8.78 -8.90
N SER A 70 -8.86 -7.82 -8.33
CA SER A 70 -8.46 -7.11 -7.11
C SER A 70 -8.38 -8.03 -5.89
N VAL A 71 -8.97 -9.23 -5.94
CA VAL A 71 -8.86 -10.22 -4.86
C VAL A 71 -7.46 -10.85 -4.83
N PHE A 72 -6.79 -10.95 -6.00
CA PHE A 72 -5.48 -11.58 -6.12
C PHE A 72 -4.32 -10.57 -6.09
N ALA A 73 -4.56 -9.33 -6.51
CA ALA A 73 -3.60 -8.25 -6.42
C ALA A 73 -4.32 -6.94 -6.07
N PRO A 74 -4.78 -6.77 -4.82
CA PRO A 74 -5.26 -5.47 -4.36
C PRO A 74 -4.10 -4.48 -4.49
N GLU A 75 -4.26 -3.50 -5.39
CA GLU A 75 -3.31 -2.41 -5.69
C GLU A 75 -1.88 -2.89 -6.02
N PRO A 76 -1.60 -3.24 -7.29
CA PRO A 76 -0.24 -3.52 -7.74
C PRO A 76 0.70 -2.35 -7.39
N ILE A 77 1.87 -2.66 -6.80
CA ILE A 77 2.89 -1.65 -6.51
C ILE A 77 3.23 -0.93 -7.81
N ASN A 78 2.91 0.36 -7.86
CA ASN A 78 3.03 1.21 -9.03
C ASN A 78 3.91 2.44 -8.76
N GLY A 79 4.75 2.36 -7.74
CA GLY A 79 5.74 3.37 -7.44
C GLY A 79 6.70 2.95 -6.34
N ASP A 80 7.88 3.56 -6.37
CA ASP A 80 8.95 3.35 -5.42
C ASP A 80 8.89 4.39 -4.31
N TYR A 81 9.17 3.95 -3.08
CA TYR A 81 9.25 4.83 -1.92
C TYR A 81 10.70 4.92 -1.43
N ASP A 82 11.11 6.11 -1.02
CA ASP A 82 12.38 6.35 -0.33
C ASP A 82 12.14 7.11 0.99
N LEU A 83 12.95 6.79 2.00
CA LEU A 83 13.01 7.51 3.28
C LEU A 83 14.45 8.02 3.46
N LYS A 84 14.59 9.33 3.33
CA LYS A 84 15.86 10.01 3.56
C LYS A 84 15.91 10.59 4.95
N VAL A 85 17.06 10.45 5.59
CA VAL A 85 17.33 10.96 6.95
C VAL A 85 18.57 11.85 6.90
N ARG A 86 18.57 12.91 7.70
CA ARG A 86 19.75 13.68 8.07
C ARG A 86 19.66 14.12 9.53
N ALA A 87 20.79 14.54 10.10
CA ALA A 87 20.89 14.95 11.48
C ALA A 87 21.52 16.34 11.63
N ILE A 88 21.31 16.95 12.80
CA ILE A 88 22.21 17.96 13.35
C ILE A 88 23.08 17.29 14.39
N LEU A 89 24.39 17.49 14.27
CA LEU A 89 25.38 17.01 15.22
C LEU A 89 25.81 18.18 16.12
N ALA A 90 25.94 17.93 17.42
CA ALA A 90 26.62 18.83 18.33
C ALA A 90 28.12 18.58 18.29
N ASP A 91 28.87 19.62 17.93
CA ASP A 91 30.33 19.63 18.05
C ASP A 91 30.75 19.87 19.51
N LYS A 92 32.01 19.55 19.83
CA LYS A 92 32.59 19.74 21.17
C LYS A 92 32.52 21.19 21.65
N ASP A 93 32.55 22.13 20.72
CA ASP A 93 32.49 23.57 20.99
C ASP A 93 31.05 24.12 20.98
N GLY A 94 30.04 23.24 20.86
CA GLY A 94 28.62 23.60 20.83
C GLY A 94 28.10 24.08 19.47
N ALA A 95 28.94 24.07 18.43
CA ALA A 95 28.50 24.33 17.06
C ALA A 95 27.58 23.21 16.55
N GLU A 96 26.51 23.59 15.84
CA GLU A 96 25.56 22.66 15.24
C GLU A 96 25.84 22.50 13.75
N ILE A 97 26.12 21.26 13.32
CA ILE A 97 26.45 20.95 11.93
C ILE A 97 25.39 20.03 11.35
N ALA A 98 24.74 20.45 10.26
CA ALA A 98 23.80 19.62 9.53
C ALA A 98 24.54 18.63 8.62
N THR A 99 24.14 17.36 8.67
CA THR A 99 24.71 16.30 7.83
C THR A 99 24.10 16.30 6.42
N GLU A 100 24.72 15.51 5.53
CA GLU A 100 24.10 15.16 4.26
C GLU A 100 22.89 14.23 4.43
N TRP A 101 22.04 14.17 3.40
CA TRP A 101 20.93 13.23 3.34
C TRP A 101 21.42 11.82 2.98
N ILE A 102 21.01 10.83 3.74
CA ILE A 102 21.21 9.41 3.42
C ILE A 102 19.87 8.75 3.13
N SER A 103 19.80 7.82 2.17
CA SER A 103 18.64 6.94 2.00
C SER A 103 18.76 5.75 2.95
N THR A 104 17.75 5.58 3.80
CA THR A 104 17.64 4.42 4.68
C THR A 104 17.04 3.21 3.98
N VAL A 105 16.22 3.44 2.94
CA VAL A 105 15.69 2.37 2.08
C VAL A 105 16.81 1.70 1.31
N ASP A 106 17.71 2.47 0.69
CA ASP A 106 18.87 1.92 -0.03
C ASP A 106 19.80 1.14 0.89
N ALA A 107 19.91 1.54 2.15
CA ALA A 107 20.72 0.83 3.14
C ALA A 107 20.14 -0.55 3.43
N GLU A 108 18.83 -0.61 3.72
CA GLU A 108 18.14 -1.84 4.09
C GLU A 108 17.96 -2.80 2.92
N GLN A 109 17.63 -2.28 1.73
CA GLN A 109 17.36 -3.11 0.55
C GLN A 109 18.62 -3.82 0.03
N LYS A 110 19.82 -3.36 0.37
CA LYS A 110 21.05 -4.13 0.08
C LYS A 110 21.04 -5.51 0.72
N MET A 111 20.33 -5.71 1.83
CA MET A 111 20.17 -7.02 2.47
C MET A 111 19.23 -7.95 1.69
N LEU A 112 18.41 -7.44 0.77
CA LEU A 112 17.54 -8.23 -0.12
C LEU A 112 18.32 -8.85 -1.27
N VAL A 113 19.31 -8.12 -1.79
CA VAL A 113 20.00 -8.49 -3.03
C VAL A 113 20.85 -9.73 -2.78
N HIS A 114 20.66 -10.77 -3.61
CA HIS A 114 21.34 -12.07 -3.51
C HIS A 114 21.15 -12.82 -2.17
N ASN A 115 20.07 -12.53 -1.44
CA ASN A 115 19.75 -13.21 -0.19
C ASN A 115 18.42 -13.97 -0.28
N LEU A 116 18.45 -15.28 -0.06
CA LEU A 116 17.24 -16.12 -0.09
C LEU A 116 16.36 -15.94 1.17
N PHE A 117 16.96 -15.53 2.28
CA PHE A 117 16.29 -15.35 3.56
C PHE A 117 16.60 -13.96 4.13
N PRO A 118 16.13 -12.89 3.46
CA PRO A 118 16.39 -11.55 3.93
C PRO A 118 15.75 -11.33 5.32
N PRO A 119 16.44 -10.62 6.23
CA PRO A 119 15.88 -10.30 7.52
C PRO A 119 14.66 -9.37 7.33
N ARG A 120 13.73 -9.38 8.29
CA ARG A 120 12.58 -8.45 8.27
C ARG A 120 13.00 -6.98 8.20
N ALA A 121 14.19 -6.68 8.73
CA ALA A 121 14.81 -5.37 8.69
C ALA A 121 15.06 -4.83 7.28
N SER A 122 15.05 -5.67 6.24
CA SER A 122 15.32 -5.23 4.86
C SER A 122 14.18 -4.44 4.20
N ASN A 123 13.05 -4.27 4.91
CA ASN A 123 11.84 -3.64 4.40
C ASN A 123 11.20 -2.67 5.40
N LEU A 124 11.88 -2.29 6.49
CA LEU A 124 11.26 -1.44 7.52
C LEU A 124 11.17 0.01 7.03
N ALA A 125 12.26 0.54 6.47
CA ALA A 125 12.34 1.87 5.89
C ALA A 125 11.30 2.09 4.79
N VAL A 126 11.16 1.15 3.85
CA VAL A 126 10.23 1.31 2.71
C VAL A 126 8.78 1.25 3.17
N LYS A 127 8.46 0.39 4.15
CA LYS A 127 7.13 0.33 4.76
C LYS A 127 6.82 1.62 5.51
N GLN A 128 7.77 2.13 6.29
CA GLN A 128 7.59 3.37 7.02
C GLN A 128 7.49 4.57 6.08
N ALA A 129 8.26 4.58 4.99
CA ALA A 129 8.19 5.58 3.93
C ALA A 129 6.78 5.65 3.33
N SER A 130 6.23 4.49 2.95
CA SER A 130 4.87 4.40 2.41
C SER A 130 3.81 4.81 3.43
N ALA A 131 3.94 4.39 4.69
CA ALA A 131 2.97 4.71 5.74
C ALA A 131 2.96 6.22 6.06
N LEU A 132 4.13 6.84 6.22
CA LEU A 132 4.23 8.28 6.46
C LEU A 132 3.76 9.08 5.24
N LYS A 133 4.16 8.70 4.02
CA LYS A 133 3.73 9.39 2.79
C LYS A 133 2.21 9.32 2.61
N GLY A 134 1.61 8.15 2.84
CA GLY A 134 0.16 7.98 2.79
C GLY A 134 -0.57 8.82 3.84
N ALA A 135 -0.06 8.85 5.07
CA ALA A 135 -0.64 9.68 6.12
C ALA A 135 -0.47 11.18 5.85
N TRP A 136 0.65 11.59 5.25
CA TRP A 136 0.92 12.97 4.82
C TRP A 136 -0.03 13.42 3.71
N ASP A 137 -0.26 12.56 2.71
CA ASP A 137 -1.13 12.87 1.58
C ASP A 137 -2.60 13.03 1.99
N ALA A 138 -2.99 12.44 3.12
CA ALA A 138 -4.33 12.60 3.68
C ALA A 138 -4.52 13.93 4.42
N LEU A 139 -3.44 14.63 4.79
CA LEU A 139 -3.50 15.94 5.46
C LEU A 139 -3.99 17.04 4.51
N THR A 140 -4.59 18.10 5.07
CA THR A 140 -4.88 19.32 4.31
C THR A 140 -3.58 20.10 4.01
N PRO A 141 -3.56 21.00 3.00
CA PRO A 141 -2.39 21.82 2.71
C PRO A 141 -1.88 22.64 3.91
N GLU A 142 -2.77 23.14 4.76
CA GLU A 142 -2.41 23.87 5.99
C GLU A 142 -1.73 22.95 7.01
N GLN A 143 -2.22 21.72 7.15
CA GLN A 143 -1.62 20.72 8.03
C GLN A 143 -0.27 20.24 7.51
N GLN A 144 -0.10 20.10 6.19
CA GLN A 144 1.19 19.80 5.57
C GLN A 144 2.21 20.91 5.85
N LYS A 145 1.82 22.19 5.74
CA LYS A 145 2.69 23.31 6.13
C LYS A 145 3.10 23.24 7.59
N ILE A 146 2.19 22.85 8.48
CA ILE A 146 2.53 22.63 9.91
C ILE A 146 3.55 21.51 10.04
N ALA A 147 3.41 20.42 9.29
CA ALA A 147 4.38 19.35 9.30
C ALA A 147 5.77 19.76 8.77
N GLU A 148 5.85 20.75 7.87
CA GLU A 148 7.13 21.32 7.42
C GLU A 148 7.83 22.20 8.49
N LEU A 149 7.10 22.68 9.51
CA LEU A 149 7.67 23.48 10.59
C LEU A 149 8.60 22.68 11.50
N ASN A 150 9.46 23.37 12.24
CA ASN A 150 10.39 22.76 13.18
C ASN A 150 9.72 22.47 14.53
N TYR A 151 9.78 21.22 14.99
CA TYR A 151 9.25 20.77 16.27
C TYR A 151 10.29 19.93 17.02
N PHE A 152 11.18 20.61 17.76
CA PHE A 152 12.27 19.92 18.48
C PHE A 152 12.47 20.36 19.93
N LYS A 153 11.75 21.38 20.39
CA LYS A 153 11.90 21.89 21.76
C LYS A 153 10.98 21.13 22.71
N GLY A 154 11.54 20.63 23.81
CA GLY A 154 10.79 19.92 24.86
C GLY A 154 10.29 18.54 24.42
N ASP A 155 9.99 17.70 25.40
CA ASP A 155 9.56 16.31 25.18
C ASP A 155 8.13 16.20 24.63
N ASP A 156 7.34 17.27 24.77
CA ASP A 156 5.95 17.39 24.34
C ASP A 156 5.80 17.88 22.89
N TRP A 157 6.88 17.94 22.10
CA TRP A 157 6.87 18.53 20.75
C TRP A 157 5.83 17.94 19.81
N LEU A 158 5.66 16.62 19.88
CA LEU A 158 4.69 15.91 19.05
C LEU A 158 3.26 16.28 19.44
N GLY A 159 2.99 16.49 20.73
CA GLY A 159 1.69 16.94 21.23
C GLY A 159 1.35 18.35 20.75
N ARG A 160 2.31 19.27 20.75
CA ARG A 160 2.11 20.63 20.21
C ARG A 160 1.89 20.64 18.71
N MET A 161 2.58 19.77 17.97
CA MET A 161 2.34 19.58 16.53
C MET A 161 0.91 19.09 16.27
N GLN A 162 0.46 18.08 17.01
CA GLN A 162 -0.90 17.57 16.93
C GLN A 162 -1.95 18.63 17.22
N ALA A 163 -1.74 19.44 18.28
CA ALA A 163 -2.65 20.54 18.62
C ALA A 163 -2.75 21.56 17.48
N ALA A 164 -1.61 22.02 16.96
CA ALA A 164 -1.56 22.97 15.85
C ALA A 164 -2.26 22.44 14.58
N MET A 165 -2.05 21.18 14.23
CA MET A 165 -2.70 20.54 13.07
C MET A 165 -4.22 20.44 13.22
N ASN A 166 -4.70 20.16 14.43
CA ASN A 166 -6.13 20.10 14.72
C ASN A 166 -6.75 21.50 14.65
N GLU A 167 -6.08 22.51 15.19
CA GLU A 167 -6.54 23.91 15.14
C GLU A 167 -6.64 24.43 13.70
N ALA A 168 -5.65 24.13 12.85
CA ALA A 168 -5.60 24.61 11.47
C ALA A 168 -6.76 24.14 10.58
N ASN A 169 -7.40 23.02 10.93
CA ASN A 169 -8.57 22.52 10.22
C ASN A 169 -9.88 22.71 11.01
N GLY A 170 -9.89 23.56 12.04
CA GLY A 170 -11.05 23.75 12.92
C GLY A 170 -11.52 22.44 13.56
N GLN A 171 -10.58 21.56 13.89
CA GLN A 171 -10.79 20.22 14.44
C GLN A 171 -11.59 19.26 13.56
N LYS A 172 -11.71 19.56 12.26
CA LYS A 172 -12.31 18.63 11.30
C LYS A 172 -11.35 17.47 11.04
N ASN A 173 -11.89 16.24 11.03
CA ASN A 173 -11.17 15.00 10.76
C ASN A 173 -9.96 14.74 11.70
N PRO A 174 -10.14 14.77 13.04
CA PRO A 174 -9.04 14.59 13.99
C PRO A 174 -8.35 13.22 13.88
N MET A 175 -9.03 12.22 13.31
CA MET A 175 -8.45 10.89 13.06
C MET A 175 -7.39 10.87 11.97
N VAL A 176 -7.48 11.76 10.98
CA VAL A 176 -6.44 11.89 9.95
C VAL A 176 -5.17 12.45 10.58
N VAL A 177 -5.31 13.50 11.39
CA VAL A 177 -4.20 14.08 12.16
C VAL A 177 -3.60 13.05 13.12
N ALA A 178 -4.44 12.33 13.87
CA ALA A 178 -3.96 11.29 14.78
C ALA A 178 -3.17 10.20 14.04
N SER A 179 -3.64 9.77 12.87
CA SER A 179 -2.96 8.78 12.04
C SER A 179 -1.59 9.27 11.57
N TYR A 180 -1.51 10.54 11.13
CA TYR A 180 -0.24 11.17 10.78
C TYR A 180 0.71 11.23 11.97
N ILE A 181 0.23 11.68 13.14
CA ILE A 181 1.05 11.82 14.35
C ILE A 181 1.64 10.48 14.82
N VAL A 182 0.89 9.37 14.66
CA VAL A 182 1.41 8.03 14.93
C VAL A 182 2.55 7.68 13.98
N GLN A 183 2.40 7.94 12.67
CA GLN A 183 3.45 7.68 11.69
C GLN A 183 4.65 8.61 11.87
N GLU A 184 4.43 9.86 12.25
CA GLU A 184 5.48 10.82 12.60
C GLU A 184 6.32 10.28 13.76
N ARG A 185 5.67 9.79 14.82
CA ARG A 185 6.36 9.21 15.99
C ARG A 185 7.23 8.01 15.61
N TYR A 186 6.70 7.09 14.79
CA TYR A 186 7.44 5.91 14.37
C TYR A 186 8.59 6.24 13.41
N THR A 187 8.37 7.19 12.50
CA THR A 187 9.42 7.64 11.58
C THR A 187 10.53 8.36 12.33
N ASP A 188 10.17 9.22 13.30
CA ASP A 188 11.16 9.89 14.15
C ASP A 188 12.00 8.88 14.94
N ALA A 189 11.35 7.95 15.65
CA ALA A 189 12.04 6.94 16.43
C ALA A 189 12.95 6.06 15.58
N TYR A 190 12.55 5.74 14.35
CA TYR A 190 13.39 5.02 13.40
C TYR A 190 14.56 5.89 12.91
N ALA A 191 14.30 7.14 12.52
CA ALA A 191 15.30 8.07 12.03
C ALA A 191 16.36 8.40 13.08
N VAL A 192 15.98 8.51 14.36
CA VAL A 192 16.92 8.69 15.49
C VAL A 192 17.90 7.52 15.58
N GLN A 193 17.41 6.28 15.49
CA GLN A 193 18.27 5.10 15.55
C GLN A 193 19.18 5.00 14.32
N ALA A 194 18.65 5.21 13.11
CA ALA A 194 19.44 5.24 11.89
C ALA A 194 20.51 6.35 11.93
N ALA A 195 20.15 7.55 12.42
CA ALA A 195 21.09 8.66 12.55
C ALA A 195 22.19 8.36 13.56
N ARG A 196 21.86 7.80 14.73
CA ARG A 196 22.86 7.39 15.73
C ARG A 196 23.77 6.28 15.23
N ALA A 197 23.25 5.37 14.42
CA ALA A 197 24.06 4.32 13.81
C ALA A 197 25.08 4.87 12.79
N VAL A 198 24.72 5.94 12.05
CA VAL A 198 25.59 6.53 11.03
C VAL A 198 26.52 7.61 11.56
N TRP A 199 26.08 8.43 12.52
CA TRP A 199 26.83 9.60 13.00
C TRP A 199 27.16 9.57 14.50
N GLY A 200 26.71 8.54 15.23
CA GLY A 200 26.97 8.40 16.66
C GLY A 200 26.03 9.20 17.56
N LYS A 201 26.40 9.30 18.84
CA LYS A 201 25.55 9.87 19.90
C LYS A 201 25.55 11.40 19.95
N THR A 202 26.27 12.07 19.06
CA THR A 202 26.29 13.54 18.94
C THR A 202 25.08 14.11 18.22
N VAL A 203 24.21 13.24 17.67
CA VAL A 203 22.93 13.63 17.05
C VAL A 203 22.05 14.32 18.09
N VAL A 204 21.68 15.57 17.84
CA VAL A 204 20.79 16.37 18.69
C VAL A 204 19.42 16.62 18.07
N ARG A 205 19.32 16.54 16.74
CA ARG A 205 18.05 16.65 15.99
C ARG A 205 18.11 15.76 14.76
N VAL A 206 16.95 15.32 14.31
CA VAL A 206 16.80 14.62 13.03
C VAL A 206 15.84 15.36 12.13
N GLN A 207 16.03 15.18 10.83
CA GLN A 207 15.05 15.57 9.82
C GLN A 207 14.93 14.41 8.84
N TYR A 208 13.71 14.17 8.39
CA TYR A 208 13.44 13.12 7.42
C TYR A 208 12.53 13.64 6.31
N MET A 209 12.61 12.99 5.17
CA MET A 209 11.64 13.18 4.10
C MET A 209 11.33 11.83 3.50
N THR A 210 10.08 11.65 3.11
CA THR A 210 9.70 10.51 2.29
C THR A 210 9.39 10.98 0.88
N SER A 211 9.65 10.12 -0.08
CA SER A 211 9.31 10.40 -1.46
C SER A 211 8.67 9.20 -2.10
N ARG A 212 7.77 9.44 -3.06
CA ARG A 212 7.18 8.42 -3.92
C ARG A 212 7.43 8.79 -5.37
N GLN A 213 7.93 7.85 -6.16
CA GLN A 213 8.01 7.98 -7.61
C GLN A 213 7.11 6.95 -8.26
N ASN A 214 6.13 7.38 -9.03
CA ASN A 214 5.30 6.45 -9.78
C ASN A 214 6.09 5.84 -10.94
N ILE A 215 5.74 4.62 -11.32
CA ILE A 215 6.22 4.03 -12.57
C ILE A 215 5.59 4.72 -13.78
N ILE A 216 6.14 4.44 -14.96
CA ILE A 216 5.51 4.80 -16.22
C ILE A 216 4.12 4.11 -16.28
N PRO A 217 3.03 4.86 -16.51
CA PRO A 217 1.69 4.27 -16.61
C PRO A 217 1.63 3.17 -17.67
N PHE A 218 0.86 2.12 -17.43
CA PHE A 218 0.77 0.97 -18.33
C PHE A 218 0.38 1.34 -19.78
N ALA A 219 -0.40 2.42 -19.96
CA ALA A 219 -0.78 2.96 -21.27
C ALA A 219 0.44 3.44 -22.10
N GLU A 220 1.51 3.87 -21.43
CA GLU A 220 2.73 4.43 -22.02
C GLU A 220 3.87 3.41 -22.10
N ARG A 221 3.66 2.13 -21.73
CA ARG A 221 4.74 1.13 -21.60
C ARG A 221 5.52 0.85 -22.89
N ASN A 222 4.91 1.10 -24.05
CA ASN A 222 5.52 0.92 -25.37
C ASN A 222 6.04 2.23 -25.97
N ASN A 223 5.94 3.34 -25.25
CA ASN A 223 6.44 4.64 -25.69
C ASN A 223 7.92 4.76 -25.30
N PRO A 224 8.85 4.77 -26.28
CA PRO A 224 10.30 4.86 -25.98
C PRO A 224 10.69 6.20 -25.35
N ASN A 225 9.84 7.22 -25.44
CA ASN A 225 10.06 8.55 -24.88
C ASN A 225 9.34 8.77 -23.54
N ALA A 226 8.67 7.75 -23.00
CA ALA A 226 8.00 7.87 -21.72
C ALA A 226 9.00 8.18 -20.61
N LYS A 227 8.70 9.22 -19.82
CA LYS A 227 9.50 9.62 -18.66
C LYS A 227 8.78 9.23 -17.38
N LEU A 228 9.56 8.90 -16.36
CA LEU A 228 9.01 8.69 -15.03
C LEU A 228 8.33 9.98 -14.54
N PRO A 229 7.13 9.86 -13.95
CA PRO A 229 6.53 10.96 -13.21
C PRO A 229 7.48 11.55 -12.16
N PRO A 230 7.32 12.84 -11.81
CA PRO A 230 8.16 13.50 -10.81
C PRO A 230 7.96 12.86 -9.43
N LEU A 231 9.02 12.95 -8.61
CA LEU A 231 8.99 12.57 -7.21
C LEU A 231 7.99 13.43 -6.44
N GLN A 232 7.16 12.76 -5.64
CA GLN A 232 6.22 13.39 -4.73
C GLN A 232 6.80 13.30 -3.32
N PHE A 233 7.10 14.45 -2.72
CA PHE A 233 7.74 14.52 -1.41
C PHE A 233 6.73 14.75 -0.28
N ALA A 234 7.02 14.17 0.88
CA ALA A 234 6.49 14.57 2.17
C ALA A 234 7.69 14.97 3.03
N THR A 235 7.81 16.27 3.27
CA THR A 235 9.00 16.89 3.87
C THR A 235 8.69 17.30 5.30
N THR A 236 9.47 16.84 6.27
CA THR A 236 9.32 17.32 7.64
C THR A 236 10.29 18.45 7.95
N GLY A 237 9.97 19.29 8.93
CA GLY A 237 10.97 20.13 9.58
C GLY A 237 11.90 19.33 10.51
N TRP A 238 12.79 20.02 11.22
CA TRP A 238 13.63 19.41 12.25
C TRP A 238 12.81 18.91 13.43
N ARG A 239 13.20 17.76 13.97
CA ARG A 239 12.55 17.06 15.07
C ARG A 239 13.43 16.87 16.28
N GLY A 240 12.78 16.84 17.44
CA GLY A 240 13.38 16.36 18.68
C GLY A 240 13.52 14.85 18.63
N LEU A 241 14.34 14.28 19.51
CA LEU A 241 14.68 12.85 19.42
C LEU A 241 13.68 12.01 20.20
N ILE A 242 12.90 11.17 19.52
CA ILE A 242 12.09 10.14 20.16
C ILE A 242 12.85 8.81 20.14
N VAL A 243 12.85 8.09 21.26
CA VAL A 243 13.31 6.71 21.34
C VAL A 243 12.17 5.85 21.87
N MET A 244 11.89 4.74 21.19
CA MET A 244 10.83 3.82 21.58
C MET A 244 11.40 2.68 22.43
N PRO A 245 10.64 2.19 23.44
CA PRO A 245 11.05 1.02 24.22
C PRO A 245 11.31 -0.19 23.32
N GLY A 246 12.40 -0.90 23.57
CA GLY A 246 12.77 -2.12 22.84
C GLY A 246 13.53 -1.92 21.53
N GLN A 247 13.82 -0.67 21.12
CA GLN A 247 14.75 -0.44 20.00
C GLN A 247 16.18 -0.84 20.38
N SER A 248 16.87 -1.56 19.49
CA SER A 248 18.27 -1.96 19.68
C SER A 248 19.21 -1.06 18.87
N GLU A 249 19.93 -0.17 19.54
CA GLU A 249 20.98 0.66 18.91
C GLU A 249 22.04 -0.20 18.21
N GLU A 250 22.36 -1.38 18.77
CA GLU A 250 23.35 -2.31 18.23
C GLU A 250 22.92 -2.90 16.88
N GLN A 251 21.66 -3.36 16.76
CA GLN A 251 21.15 -3.90 15.49
C GLN A 251 21.09 -2.82 14.41
N PHE A 252 20.71 -1.59 14.76
CA PHE A 252 20.78 -0.47 13.83
C PHE A 252 22.23 -0.18 13.41
N ALA A 253 23.19 -0.20 14.35
CA ALA A 253 24.60 -0.02 14.02
C ALA A 253 25.12 -1.08 13.02
N GLU A 254 24.72 -2.34 13.17
CA GLU A 254 25.08 -3.41 12.23
C GLU A 254 24.52 -3.16 10.83
N ILE A 255 23.22 -2.87 10.71
CA ILE A 255 22.54 -2.63 9.43
C ILE A 255 23.13 -1.41 8.71
N PHE A 256 23.41 -0.35 9.45
CA PHE A 256 23.87 0.93 8.89
C PHE A 256 25.39 1.06 8.83
N ALA A 257 26.16 0.06 9.26
CA ALA A 257 27.63 0.06 9.21
C ALA A 257 28.23 0.41 7.83
N PRO A 258 27.69 -0.08 6.69
CA PRO A 258 28.20 0.32 5.38
C PRO A 258 28.02 1.81 5.08
N LEU A 259 26.92 2.42 5.57
CA LEU A 259 26.70 3.86 5.43
C LEU A 259 27.61 4.66 6.37
N HIS A 260 27.76 4.24 7.62
CA HIS A 260 28.72 4.82 8.55
C HIS A 260 30.13 4.86 7.92
N ALA A 261 30.62 3.71 7.41
CA ALA A 261 31.93 3.62 6.77
C ALA A 261 32.10 4.52 5.54
N LYS A 262 31.01 4.80 4.80
CA LYS A 262 31.03 5.73 3.65
C LYS A 262 31.12 7.18 4.11
N VAL A 263 30.41 7.55 5.17
CA VAL A 263 30.41 8.91 5.73
C VAL A 263 31.73 9.23 6.43
N SER A 264 32.28 8.30 7.22
CA SER A 264 33.55 8.53 7.95
C SER A 264 34.80 8.66 7.06
N LYS A 265 34.70 8.29 5.78
CA LYS A 265 35.81 8.40 4.80
C LYS A 265 35.85 9.74 4.05
N LYS A 266 34.85 10.59 4.23
CA LYS A 266 34.82 11.96 3.69
C LYS A 266 35.38 12.94 4.73
#